data_AF-A0A4P7GTR3-F1
#
_entry.id   AF-A0A4P7GTR3-F1
#
_cell.length_a   1.000
_cell.length_b   1.000
_cell.length_c   1.000
_cell.angle_alpha   90.00
_cell.angle_beta   90.00
_cell.angle_gamma   90.00
#
_symmetry.space_group_name_H-M   'P 1'
#
loop_
_entity.id
_entity.type
_entity.pdbx_description
1 polymer ?
#
loop_
_entity_poly.entity_id
_entity_poly.type
_entity_poly.pdbx_seq_one_letter_code
_entity_poly.pdbx_strand_id
1 'polypeptide(L)'
;MEQGRATPQREEKLRRRQRERQRLEATRRTLGRLLAIARRCRTGEEFARALTDLWSQESRFAPDGAAGRAPDGAAAAAFRTLAAVPVAERPAELARRFDRLVPAAVREVLARLHERGHAAFLVGGCVRDLLMARPPKDWDVATSARPEEVRRIFPRTIPTGIEHGTVTVRSRGLSVEVTTFRREAGYSDHRHPDRVEFTDDLRADLERRDLTINAMAVDAQGRLHDPLGGLADLEEGVVRAVGDPEARFREDALRLLRVVRFAARFGYRVERRTEAALARCAPLIRHVSWERIREEMSGLLVSPRPAWGLELLRTSGLLEPIWPELLEGVGVPQNVHHAYTVWEHNLLACQYTPPVLRLRLAGLLHDVAKPRTVSVDERGQRHFYHHEVVGADMARGMLRRLRYDNDTVRHVAHLVRHHLALHHYPGMTDAAIRRLIQRIGFDYLEDLIILRVADRAASGTKRAPISRGALRLLTRMERILEQDAAFSLHDLAVDGHDVMAATGLGPGPAIGWILRQLLEEVLDDPSRNRRDWLMERAAALREEAEAQAAGQRRASTTAGGG
;
A
#
# COMPACT_ATOMS: atom_id res chain seq x y z
N MET A 1 -31.68 31.83 27.58
CA MET A 1 -31.32 30.79 26.59
C MET A 1 -29.87 30.99 26.18
N GLU A 2 -28.92 30.57 27.03
CA GLU A 2 -27.51 30.46 26.62
C GLU A 2 -27.28 29.01 26.21
N GLN A 3 -27.32 28.75 24.91
CA GLN A 3 -26.86 27.47 24.37
C GLN A 3 -25.35 27.40 24.57
N GLY A 4 -24.93 26.54 25.51
CA GLY A 4 -23.53 26.30 25.85
C GLY A 4 -22.75 25.82 24.63
N ARG A 5 -21.88 26.68 24.10
CA ARG A 5 -20.85 26.27 23.14
C ARG A 5 -19.88 25.34 23.86
N ALA A 6 -19.71 24.13 23.35
CA ALA A 6 -18.70 23.20 23.85
C ALA A 6 -17.31 23.84 23.68
N THR A 7 -16.45 23.73 24.71
CA THR A 7 -15.07 24.19 24.61
C THR A 7 -14.34 23.43 23.48
N PRO A 8 -13.36 24.03 22.78
CA PRO A 8 -12.64 23.37 21.68
C PRO A 8 -12.08 21.98 22.05
N GLN A 9 -11.64 21.80 23.30
CA GLN A 9 -11.18 20.52 23.84
C GLN A 9 -12.29 19.46 23.97
N ARG A 10 -13.53 19.86 24.30
CA ARG A 10 -14.69 18.95 24.35
C ARG A 10 -15.10 18.51 22.95
N GLU A 11 -15.05 19.40 21.97
CA GLU A 11 -15.34 19.06 20.57
C GLU A 11 -14.29 18.12 19.97
N GLU A 12 -13.01 18.34 20.25
CA GLU A 12 -11.93 17.44 19.82
C GLU A 12 -12.06 16.04 20.46
N LYS A 13 -12.36 15.97 21.76
CA LYS A 13 -12.62 14.71 22.48
C LYS A 13 -13.80 13.95 21.87
N LEU A 14 -14.88 14.64 21.51
CA LEU A 14 -16.05 14.03 20.86
C LEU A 14 -15.72 13.50 19.46
N ARG A 15 -15.02 14.28 18.64
CA ARG A 15 -14.60 13.87 17.29
C ARG A 15 -13.69 12.65 17.32
N ARG A 16 -12.75 12.59 18.28
CA ARG A 16 -11.87 11.43 18.46
C ARG A 16 -12.63 10.17 18.86
N ARG A 17 -13.53 10.26 19.85
CA ARG A 17 -14.41 9.15 20.25
C ARG A 17 -15.28 8.64 19.10
N GLN A 18 -15.79 9.55 18.26
CA GLN A 18 -16.55 9.17 17.08
C GLN A 18 -15.69 8.40 16.07
N ARG A 19 -14.44 8.82 15.84
CA ARG A 19 -13.49 8.11 14.96
C ARG A 19 -13.14 6.72 15.50
N GLU A 20 -12.89 6.60 16.80
CA GLU A 20 -12.61 5.31 17.46
C GLU A 20 -13.81 4.37 17.32
N ARG A 21 -15.03 4.83 17.59
CA ARG A 21 -16.26 4.03 17.36
C ARG A 21 -16.43 3.58 15.92
N GLN A 22 -16.22 4.47 14.95
CA GLN A 22 -16.30 4.12 13.53
C GLN A 22 -15.25 3.06 13.14
N ARG A 23 -14.02 3.15 13.68
CA ARG A 23 -12.96 2.17 13.46
C ARG A 23 -13.28 0.81 14.09
N LEU A 24 -13.85 0.81 15.29
CA LEU A 24 -14.31 -0.41 15.96
C LEU A 24 -15.41 -1.10 15.15
N GLU A 25 -16.37 -0.33 14.64
CA GLU A 25 -17.42 -0.88 13.80
C GLU A 25 -16.88 -1.43 12.48
N ALA A 26 -15.90 -0.75 11.87
CA ALA A 26 -15.20 -1.24 10.68
C ALA A 26 -14.46 -2.55 10.97
N THR A 27 -13.72 -2.61 12.09
CA THR A 27 -13.03 -3.80 12.59
C THR A 27 -14.00 -4.97 12.75
N ARG A 28 -15.15 -4.72 13.40
CA ARG A 28 -16.22 -5.72 13.58
C ARG A 28 -16.74 -6.25 12.26
N ARG A 29 -17.03 -5.38 11.29
CA ARG A 29 -17.49 -5.80 9.96
C ARG A 29 -16.47 -6.69 9.25
N THR A 30 -15.19 -6.31 9.27
CA THR A 30 -14.09 -7.13 8.72
C THR A 30 -14.04 -8.49 9.40
N LEU A 31 -14.10 -8.48 10.73
CA LEU A 31 -14.06 -9.67 11.54
C LEU A 31 -15.19 -10.64 11.20
N GLY A 32 -16.44 -10.18 11.19
CA GLY A 32 -17.60 -11.00 10.85
C GLY A 32 -17.46 -11.67 9.47
N ARG A 33 -16.93 -10.95 8.48
CA ARG A 33 -16.67 -11.50 7.13
C ARG A 33 -15.56 -12.56 7.13
N LEU A 34 -14.45 -12.29 7.82
CA LEU A 34 -13.36 -13.25 7.97
C LEU A 34 -13.82 -14.53 8.70
N LEU A 35 -14.64 -14.39 9.74
CA LEU A 35 -15.25 -15.51 10.47
C LEU A 35 -16.18 -16.33 9.56
N ALA A 36 -16.99 -15.67 8.73
CA ALA A 36 -17.88 -16.34 7.77
C ALA A 36 -17.08 -17.14 6.73
N ILE A 37 -16.00 -16.56 6.19
CA ILE A 37 -15.10 -17.27 5.26
C ILE A 37 -14.44 -18.46 5.96
N ALA A 38 -13.91 -18.27 7.17
CA ALA A 38 -13.25 -19.33 7.92
C ALA A 38 -14.18 -20.51 8.24
N ARG A 39 -15.47 -20.27 8.46
CA ARG A 39 -16.47 -21.31 8.74
C ARG A 39 -16.84 -22.16 7.52
N ARG A 40 -16.76 -21.61 6.30
CA ARG A 40 -17.15 -22.31 5.05
C ARG A 40 -15.99 -23.04 4.37
N CYS A 41 -14.76 -22.55 4.51
CA CYS A 41 -13.60 -23.16 3.87
C CYS A 41 -13.14 -24.41 4.62
N ARG A 42 -12.73 -25.44 3.89
CA ARG A 42 -12.22 -26.71 4.43
C ARG A 42 -10.70 -26.81 4.32
N THR A 43 -10.12 -26.21 3.27
CA THR A 43 -8.68 -26.20 3.01
C THR A 43 -8.07 -24.80 3.17
N GLY A 44 -6.75 -24.73 3.35
CA GLY A 44 -6.01 -23.46 3.35
C GLY A 44 -6.10 -22.73 1.99
N GLU A 45 -6.12 -23.47 0.88
CA GLU A 45 -6.25 -22.91 -0.46
C GLU A 45 -7.61 -22.27 -0.72
N GLU A 46 -8.70 -22.95 -0.32
CA GLU A 46 -10.06 -22.38 -0.43
C GLU A 46 -10.16 -21.06 0.34
N PHE A 47 -9.53 -21.01 1.51
CA PHE A 47 -9.51 -19.80 2.31
C PHE A 47 -8.68 -18.68 1.69
N ALA A 48 -7.48 -18.98 1.19
CA ALA A 48 -6.63 -18.01 0.51
C ALA A 48 -7.34 -17.41 -0.73
N ARG A 49 -8.06 -18.23 -1.51
CA ARG A 49 -8.91 -17.76 -2.61
C ARG A 49 -10.03 -16.87 -2.09
N ALA A 50 -10.76 -17.31 -1.08
CA ALA A 50 -11.86 -16.54 -0.51
C ALA A 50 -11.43 -15.19 0.12
N LEU A 51 -10.22 -15.12 0.70
CA LEU A 51 -9.63 -13.84 1.14
C LEU A 51 -9.40 -12.91 -0.05
N THR A 52 -8.77 -13.43 -1.10
CA THR A 52 -8.48 -12.65 -2.32
C THR A 52 -9.77 -12.10 -2.93
N ASP A 53 -10.82 -12.93 -2.99
CA ASP A 53 -12.15 -12.53 -3.45
C ASP A 53 -12.77 -11.44 -2.56
N LEU A 54 -12.68 -11.59 -1.24
CA LEU A 54 -13.16 -10.60 -0.28
C LEU A 54 -12.50 -9.23 -0.53
N TRP A 55 -11.18 -9.19 -0.65
CA TRP A 55 -10.43 -7.96 -0.88
C TRP A 55 -10.77 -7.29 -2.21
N SER A 56 -11.08 -8.07 -3.24
CA SER A 56 -11.49 -7.56 -4.56
C SER A 56 -12.87 -6.89 -4.54
N GLN A 57 -13.75 -7.28 -3.62
CA GLN A 57 -15.11 -6.78 -3.50
C GLN A 57 -15.21 -5.57 -2.57
N GLU A 58 -14.22 -5.36 -1.71
CA GLU A 58 -14.20 -4.27 -0.76
C GLU A 58 -13.54 -3.02 -1.33
N SER A 59 -14.36 -2.04 -1.71
CA SER A 59 -13.90 -0.77 -2.29
C SER A 59 -12.88 -0.02 -1.41
N ARG A 60 -12.98 -0.13 -0.08
CA ARG A 60 -12.01 0.47 0.87
C ARG A 60 -10.61 -0.14 0.81
N PHE A 61 -10.47 -1.34 0.24
CA PHE A 61 -9.21 -2.04 0.05
C PHE A 61 -8.77 -2.04 -1.41
N ALA A 62 -9.53 -1.41 -2.31
CA ALA A 62 -9.10 -1.22 -3.68
C ALA A 62 -7.81 -0.36 -3.68
N PRO A 63 -6.82 -0.69 -4.51
CA PRO A 63 -5.58 0.08 -4.57
C PRO A 63 -5.88 1.54 -4.92
N ASP A 64 -5.21 2.46 -4.25
CA ASP A 64 -5.39 3.90 -4.47
C ASP A 64 -5.28 4.23 -5.96
N GLY A 65 -6.31 4.92 -6.44
CA GLY A 65 -6.49 5.22 -7.86
C GLY A 65 -7.40 4.27 -8.63
N ALA A 66 -8.01 3.24 -8.03
CA ALA A 66 -9.26 2.71 -8.61
C ALA A 66 -10.38 3.77 -8.65
N ALA A 67 -10.20 4.86 -7.91
CA ALA A 67 -11.05 6.05 -7.85
C ALA A 67 -10.79 7.07 -8.97
N GLY A 68 -10.47 6.63 -10.19
CA GLY A 68 -10.96 7.38 -11.34
C GLY A 68 -12.48 7.30 -11.29
N ARG A 69 -13.21 8.40 -11.56
CA ARG A 69 -14.68 8.34 -11.57
C ARG A 69 -15.07 7.21 -12.53
N ALA A 70 -15.64 6.13 -11.99
CA ALA A 70 -16.03 4.99 -12.81
C ALA A 70 -16.93 5.55 -13.93
N PRO A 71 -16.67 5.21 -15.19
CA PRO A 71 -17.45 5.75 -16.28
C PRO A 71 -18.92 5.43 -16.01
N ASP A 72 -19.79 6.42 -16.15
CA ASP A 72 -21.23 6.29 -15.97
C ASP A 72 -21.93 6.23 -17.34
N GLY A 73 -23.16 5.72 -17.34
CA GLY A 73 -24.03 5.67 -18.52
C GLY A 73 -23.37 5.10 -19.79
N ALA A 74 -23.28 5.94 -20.82
CA ALA A 74 -22.83 5.55 -22.15
C ALA A 74 -21.35 5.14 -22.21
N ALA A 75 -20.48 5.76 -21.41
CA ALA A 75 -19.06 5.41 -21.37
C ALA A 75 -18.87 4.01 -20.75
N ALA A 76 -19.61 3.71 -19.67
CA ALA A 76 -19.59 2.39 -19.04
C ALA A 76 -20.02 1.29 -20.03
N ALA A 77 -21.07 1.56 -20.81
CA ALA A 77 -21.55 0.65 -21.84
C ALA A 77 -20.50 0.43 -22.94
N ALA A 78 -19.81 1.50 -23.38
CA ALA A 78 -18.76 1.41 -24.39
C ALA A 78 -17.58 0.55 -23.92
N PHE A 79 -17.11 0.72 -22.67
CA PHE A 79 -16.06 -0.14 -22.10
C PHE A 79 -16.50 -1.61 -21.99
N ARG A 80 -17.76 -1.88 -21.62
CA ARG A 80 -18.28 -3.26 -21.62
C ARG A 80 -18.29 -3.88 -23.01
N THR A 81 -18.69 -3.13 -24.04
CA THR A 81 -18.64 -3.64 -25.42
C THR A 81 -17.20 -3.89 -25.86
N LEU A 82 -16.28 -2.99 -25.56
CA LEU A 82 -14.86 -3.14 -25.90
C LEU A 82 -14.22 -4.35 -25.18
N ALA A 83 -14.62 -4.61 -23.94
CA ALA A 83 -14.17 -5.77 -23.17
C ALA A 83 -14.69 -7.11 -23.74
N ALA A 84 -15.82 -7.08 -24.45
CA ALA A 84 -16.47 -8.27 -25.01
C ALA A 84 -15.86 -8.75 -26.33
N VAL A 85 -15.03 -7.94 -27.00
CA VAL A 85 -14.36 -8.33 -28.25
C VAL A 85 -12.91 -8.77 -28.03
N PRO A 86 -12.38 -9.66 -28.89
CA PRO A 86 -10.96 -10.06 -28.86
C PRO A 86 -10.01 -8.86 -28.97
N VAL A 87 -8.81 -8.96 -28.38
CA VAL A 87 -7.83 -7.86 -28.35
C VAL A 87 -7.50 -7.36 -29.75
N ALA A 88 -7.27 -8.26 -30.70
CA ALA A 88 -7.02 -7.92 -32.10
C ALA A 88 -8.13 -7.06 -32.77
N GLU A 89 -9.38 -7.17 -32.31
CA GLU A 89 -10.53 -6.43 -32.87
C GLU A 89 -10.81 -5.10 -32.14
N ARG A 90 -10.22 -4.91 -30.95
CA ARG A 90 -10.41 -3.70 -30.14
C ARG A 90 -10.04 -2.40 -30.84
N PRO A 91 -9.02 -2.31 -31.71
CA PRO A 91 -8.73 -1.06 -32.42
C PRO A 91 -9.90 -0.57 -33.28
N ALA A 92 -10.53 -1.47 -34.04
CA ALA A 92 -11.68 -1.13 -34.87
C ALA A 92 -12.89 -0.75 -34.01
N GLU A 93 -13.10 -1.45 -32.90
CA GLU A 93 -14.17 -1.18 -31.96
C GLU A 93 -13.99 0.14 -31.20
N LEU A 94 -12.75 0.45 -30.84
CA LEU A 94 -12.34 1.72 -30.24
C LEU A 94 -12.62 2.88 -31.19
N ALA A 95 -12.24 2.76 -32.47
CA ALA A 95 -12.52 3.78 -33.48
C ALA A 95 -14.03 4.06 -33.60
N ARG A 96 -14.86 3.01 -33.67
CA ARG A 96 -16.33 3.15 -33.72
C ARG A 96 -16.95 3.83 -32.50
N ARG A 97 -16.29 3.75 -31.34
CA ARG A 97 -16.81 4.24 -30.04
C ARG A 97 -15.94 5.32 -29.43
N PHE A 98 -15.07 5.94 -30.21
CA PHE A 98 -14.07 6.89 -29.74
C PHE A 98 -14.70 8.03 -28.92
N ASP A 99 -15.84 8.57 -29.40
CA ASP A 99 -16.58 9.63 -28.72
C ASP A 99 -17.14 9.25 -27.34
N ARG A 100 -17.34 7.96 -27.08
CA ARG A 100 -17.85 7.44 -25.80
C ARG A 100 -16.74 7.01 -24.86
N LEU A 101 -15.60 6.57 -25.40
CA LEU A 101 -14.47 6.05 -24.63
C LEU A 101 -13.49 7.16 -24.20
N VAL A 102 -13.32 8.19 -25.03
CA VAL A 102 -12.38 9.29 -24.77
C VAL A 102 -13.16 10.52 -24.34
N PRO A 103 -12.85 11.19 -23.21
CA PRO A 103 -13.58 12.36 -22.75
C PRO A 103 -13.57 13.52 -23.76
N ALA A 104 -14.66 14.28 -23.84
CA ALA A 104 -14.79 15.42 -24.76
C ALA A 104 -13.68 16.46 -24.57
N ALA A 105 -13.18 16.64 -23.35
CA ALA A 105 -12.03 17.48 -23.02
C ALA A 105 -10.77 17.10 -23.82
N VAL A 106 -10.48 15.80 -23.89
CA VAL A 106 -9.31 15.23 -24.56
C VAL A 106 -9.50 15.30 -26.08
N ARG A 107 -10.70 14.96 -26.57
CA ARG A 107 -11.02 15.08 -28.00
C ARG A 107 -10.90 16.51 -28.51
N GLU A 108 -11.27 17.50 -27.69
CA GLU A 108 -11.08 18.92 -28.01
C GLU A 108 -9.60 19.30 -28.13
N VAL A 109 -8.73 18.76 -27.27
CA VAL A 109 -7.29 18.99 -27.37
C VAL A 109 -6.74 18.42 -28.68
N LEU A 110 -7.09 17.18 -29.02
CA LEU A 110 -6.70 16.55 -30.28
C LEU A 110 -7.21 17.35 -31.49
N ALA A 111 -8.49 17.71 -31.50
CA ALA A 111 -9.11 18.45 -32.59
C ALA A 111 -8.47 19.83 -32.79
N ARG A 112 -8.27 20.61 -31.73
CA ARG A 112 -7.67 21.95 -31.84
C ARG A 112 -6.22 21.92 -32.32
N LEU A 113 -5.42 20.93 -31.90
CA LEU A 113 -4.07 20.76 -32.43
C LEU A 113 -4.10 20.44 -33.93
N HIS A 114 -5.00 19.53 -34.33
CA HIS A 114 -5.17 19.13 -35.72
C HIS A 114 -5.67 20.29 -36.62
N GLU A 115 -6.66 21.06 -36.17
CA GLU A 115 -7.17 22.27 -36.85
C GLU A 115 -6.09 23.34 -37.08
N ARG A 116 -5.03 23.32 -36.26
CA ARG A 116 -3.87 24.21 -36.37
C ARG A 116 -2.72 23.62 -37.19
N GLY A 117 -2.94 22.48 -37.84
CA GLY A 117 -1.98 21.83 -38.72
C GLY A 117 -0.98 20.92 -38.01
N HIS A 118 -1.15 20.64 -36.72
CA HIS A 118 -0.25 19.78 -35.96
C HIS A 118 -0.78 18.34 -35.89
N ALA A 119 0.11 17.37 -36.13
CA ALA A 119 -0.15 15.98 -35.79
C ALA A 119 -0.33 15.85 -34.27
N ALA A 120 -1.34 15.09 -33.82
CA ALA A 120 -1.65 14.89 -32.41
C ALA A 120 -2.26 13.50 -32.17
N PHE A 121 -1.75 12.79 -31.18
CA PHE A 121 -2.15 11.42 -30.87
C PHE A 121 -2.24 11.21 -29.37
N LEU A 122 -3.20 10.40 -28.93
CA LEU A 122 -3.13 9.76 -27.62
C LEU A 122 -1.97 8.77 -27.62
N VAL A 123 -1.21 8.69 -26.52
CA VAL A 123 -0.04 7.81 -26.41
C VAL A 123 0.10 7.20 -25.02
N GLY A 124 0.98 6.20 -24.86
CA GLY A 124 1.39 5.75 -23.53
C GLY A 124 0.35 4.93 -22.80
N GLY A 125 0.24 5.16 -21.49
CA GLY A 125 -0.60 4.36 -20.60
C GLY A 125 -2.10 4.46 -20.93
N CYS A 126 -2.56 5.59 -21.45
CA CYS A 126 -3.97 5.77 -21.79
C CYS A 126 -4.39 4.90 -22.98
N VAL A 127 -3.55 4.77 -24.01
CA VAL A 127 -3.80 3.90 -25.17
C VAL A 127 -3.81 2.43 -24.74
N ARG A 128 -2.82 2.02 -23.94
CA ARG A 128 -2.78 0.68 -23.36
C ARG A 128 -4.06 0.37 -22.59
N ASP A 129 -4.45 1.25 -21.67
CA ASP A 129 -5.60 1.02 -20.82
C ASP A 129 -6.91 0.97 -21.63
N LEU A 130 -7.07 1.83 -22.64
CA LEU A 130 -8.18 1.76 -23.61
C LEU A 130 -8.23 0.40 -24.31
N LEU A 131 -7.11 -0.08 -24.86
CA LEU A 131 -7.03 -1.38 -25.53
C LEU A 131 -7.19 -2.56 -24.56
N MET A 132 -6.94 -2.37 -23.26
CA MET A 132 -7.28 -3.33 -22.21
C MET A 132 -8.75 -3.25 -21.76
N ALA A 133 -9.55 -2.39 -22.40
CA ALA A 133 -10.92 -2.06 -22.01
C ALA A 133 -11.04 -1.55 -20.57
N ARG A 134 -10.05 -0.78 -20.12
CA ARG A 134 -9.98 -0.15 -18.80
C ARG A 134 -9.99 1.38 -18.94
N PRO A 135 -10.75 2.11 -18.12
CA PRO A 135 -10.73 3.56 -18.15
C PRO A 135 -9.34 4.12 -17.79
N PRO A 136 -8.72 4.96 -18.63
CA PRO A 136 -7.49 5.65 -18.28
C PRO A 136 -7.70 6.61 -17.10
N LYS A 137 -6.68 6.73 -16.26
CA LYS A 137 -6.67 7.72 -15.16
C LYS A 137 -6.16 9.07 -15.64
N ASP A 138 -5.09 9.02 -16.41
CA ASP A 138 -4.37 10.15 -16.95
C ASP A 138 -4.41 10.10 -18.48
N TRP A 139 -4.33 11.27 -19.12
CA TRP A 139 -4.46 11.42 -20.56
C TRP A 139 -3.24 12.12 -21.14
N ASP A 140 -2.43 11.37 -21.86
CA ASP A 140 -1.25 11.86 -22.56
C ASP A 140 -1.54 12.04 -24.05
N VAL A 141 -1.21 13.23 -24.57
CA VAL A 141 -1.24 13.56 -26.00
C VAL A 141 0.18 13.87 -26.44
N ALA A 142 0.67 13.16 -27.47
CA ALA A 142 1.90 13.53 -28.16
C ALA A 142 1.57 14.33 -29.42
N THR A 143 2.34 15.39 -29.70
CA THR A 143 2.09 16.28 -30.84
C THR A 143 3.35 16.78 -31.51
N SER A 144 3.26 17.19 -32.78
CA SER A 144 4.33 17.92 -33.48
C SER A 144 4.46 19.37 -32.99
N ALA A 145 3.41 19.94 -32.39
CA ALA A 145 3.42 21.30 -31.87
C ALA A 145 4.48 21.48 -30.77
N ARG A 146 5.29 22.54 -30.88
CA ARG A 146 6.26 22.94 -29.86
C ARG A 146 5.55 23.48 -28.60
N PRO A 147 6.19 23.46 -27.42
CA PRO A 147 5.56 23.91 -26.17
C PRO A 147 4.99 25.33 -26.25
N GLU A 148 5.67 26.25 -26.96
CA GLU A 148 5.24 27.62 -27.17
C GLU A 148 3.98 27.68 -28.04
N GLU A 149 3.88 26.83 -29.06
CA GLU A 149 2.72 26.72 -29.94
C GLU A 149 1.53 26.15 -29.19
N VAL A 150 1.73 25.09 -28.40
CA VAL A 150 0.70 24.53 -27.50
C VAL A 150 0.16 25.62 -26.57
N ARG A 151 1.03 26.44 -25.97
CA ARG A 151 0.62 27.56 -25.10
C ARG A 151 -0.13 28.67 -25.84
N ARG A 152 0.14 28.89 -27.13
CA ARG A 152 -0.62 29.83 -27.97
C ARG A 152 -2.00 29.28 -28.34
N ILE A 153 -2.09 27.98 -28.61
CA ILE A 153 -3.34 27.30 -29.00
C ILE A 153 -4.30 27.21 -27.80
N PHE A 154 -3.77 26.95 -26.60
CA PHE A 154 -4.56 26.73 -25.40
C PHE A 154 -4.36 27.83 -24.36
N PRO A 155 -5.40 28.62 -24.03
CA PRO A 155 -5.29 29.74 -23.10
C PRO A 155 -5.08 29.32 -21.64
N ARG A 156 -5.49 28.10 -21.26
CA ARG A 156 -5.32 27.55 -19.90
C ARG A 156 -4.29 26.43 -19.92
N THR A 157 -3.03 26.79 -19.74
CA THR A 157 -1.91 25.85 -19.67
C THR A 157 -1.16 26.00 -18.35
N ILE A 158 -0.58 24.91 -17.88
CA ILE A 158 0.38 24.89 -16.78
C ILE A 158 1.71 24.42 -17.38
N PRO A 159 2.80 25.19 -17.22
CA PRO A 159 4.11 24.84 -17.75
C PRO A 159 4.72 23.70 -16.94
N THR A 160 4.32 22.47 -17.21
CA THR A 160 4.79 21.25 -16.54
C THR A 160 5.88 20.59 -17.36
N GLY A 161 7.14 20.68 -16.92
CA GLY A 161 8.24 19.99 -17.61
C GLY A 161 8.51 20.54 -19.02
N ILE A 162 8.47 21.86 -19.19
CA ILE A 162 8.79 22.53 -20.47
C ILE A 162 10.17 22.12 -21.00
N GLU A 163 11.14 21.92 -20.10
CA GLU A 163 12.49 21.45 -20.44
C GLU A 163 12.49 20.08 -21.15
N HIS A 164 11.42 19.30 -20.98
CA HIS A 164 11.21 18.03 -21.65
C HIS A 164 10.15 18.12 -22.77
N GLY A 165 9.66 19.32 -23.08
CA GLY A 165 8.66 19.55 -24.12
C GLY A 165 7.22 19.21 -23.71
N THR A 166 6.92 19.17 -22.41
CA THR A 166 5.57 18.89 -21.90
C THR A 166 4.87 20.17 -21.44
N VAL A 167 3.56 20.24 -21.67
CA VAL A 167 2.66 21.30 -21.21
C VAL A 167 1.33 20.66 -20.80
N THR A 168 0.88 20.89 -19.57
CA THR A 168 -0.45 20.45 -19.13
C THR A 168 -1.51 21.43 -19.60
N VAL A 169 -2.42 20.97 -20.46
CA VAL A 169 -3.57 21.72 -20.94
C VAL A 169 -4.78 21.43 -20.05
N ARG A 170 -5.44 22.49 -19.54
CA ARG A 170 -6.72 22.35 -18.82
C ARG A 170 -7.89 22.55 -19.77
N SER A 171 -8.58 21.47 -20.10
CA SER A 171 -9.75 21.45 -20.99
C SER A 171 -10.98 20.91 -20.25
N ARG A 172 -12.08 21.69 -20.23
CA ARG A 172 -13.35 21.33 -19.56
C ARG A 172 -13.19 20.75 -18.13
N GLY A 173 -12.25 21.28 -17.35
CA GLY A 173 -11.96 20.86 -15.98
C GLY A 173 -11.01 19.65 -15.85
N LEU A 174 -10.68 18.98 -16.96
CA LEU A 174 -9.71 17.89 -17.02
C LEU A 174 -8.31 18.41 -17.38
N SER A 175 -7.27 17.83 -16.78
CA SER A 175 -5.88 18.05 -17.18
C SER A 175 -5.45 17.01 -18.21
N VAL A 176 -4.85 17.47 -19.31
CA VAL A 176 -4.29 16.63 -20.37
C VAL A 176 -2.82 17.00 -20.53
N GLU A 177 -1.92 16.02 -20.45
CA GLU A 177 -0.50 16.26 -20.67
C GLU A 177 -0.20 16.25 -22.16
N VAL A 178 0.23 17.38 -22.70
CA VAL A 178 0.58 17.53 -24.12
C VAL A 178 2.09 17.59 -24.24
N THR A 179 2.69 16.61 -24.90
CA THR A 179 4.15 16.50 -25.07
C THR A 179 4.53 16.59 -26.54
N THR A 180 5.47 17.46 -26.87
CA THR A 180 6.05 17.53 -28.21
C THR A 180 6.82 16.24 -28.54
N PHE A 181 6.68 15.72 -29.76
CA PHE A 181 7.48 14.58 -30.23
C PHE A 181 8.95 14.90 -30.11
N ARG A 182 9.73 13.92 -29.65
CA ARG A 182 11.15 14.12 -29.42
C ARG A 182 11.95 12.86 -29.65
N ARG A 183 13.21 13.07 -30.03
CA ARG A 183 14.30 12.10 -29.97
C ARG A 183 15.14 12.42 -28.75
N GLU A 184 15.61 11.37 -28.10
CA GLU A 184 16.42 11.47 -26.89
C GLU A 184 17.78 10.84 -27.20
N ALA A 185 18.86 11.53 -26.84
CA ALA A 185 20.23 11.07 -27.10
C ALA A 185 21.15 11.38 -25.94
N GLY A 186 22.06 10.44 -25.67
CA GLY A 186 22.99 10.49 -24.52
C GLY A 186 22.26 10.32 -23.19
N TYR A 187 22.82 9.55 -22.25
CA TYR A 187 22.23 9.33 -20.92
C TYR A 187 23.36 9.17 -19.91
N SER A 188 24.04 10.26 -19.60
CA SER A 188 25.21 10.25 -18.73
C SER A 188 24.90 9.87 -17.27
N ASP A 189 23.67 10.11 -16.80
CA ASP A 189 23.23 9.87 -15.42
C ASP A 189 22.31 8.65 -15.25
N HIS A 190 22.12 7.84 -16.30
CA HIS A 190 21.16 6.71 -16.33
C HIS A 190 19.71 7.11 -15.98
N ARG A 191 19.30 8.34 -16.34
CA ARG A 191 17.92 8.80 -16.16
C ARG A 191 17.47 9.82 -17.20
N HIS A 192 18.22 10.90 -17.36
CA HIS A 192 17.84 12.02 -18.22
C HIS A 192 18.63 11.99 -19.51
N PRO A 193 17.98 12.27 -20.64
CA PRO A 193 18.70 12.42 -21.88
C PRO A 193 19.61 13.64 -21.82
N ASP A 194 20.85 13.50 -22.27
CA ASP A 194 21.82 14.60 -22.38
C ASP A 194 21.34 15.64 -23.41
N ARG A 195 20.57 15.19 -24.42
CA ARG A 195 19.97 16.02 -25.46
C ARG A 195 18.57 15.57 -25.81
N VAL A 196 17.67 16.54 -25.95
CA VAL A 196 16.31 16.35 -26.46
C VAL A 196 16.17 17.12 -27.76
N GLU A 197 15.86 16.42 -28.85
CA GLU A 197 15.64 17.02 -30.16
C GLU A 197 14.19 16.82 -30.57
N PHE A 198 13.46 17.93 -30.75
CA PHE A 198 12.08 17.82 -31.18
C PHE A 198 11.98 17.39 -32.65
N THR A 199 11.07 16.47 -32.93
CA THR A 199 10.87 15.88 -34.26
C THR A 199 9.40 15.99 -34.68
N ASP A 200 9.09 15.68 -35.93
CA ASP A 200 7.71 15.54 -36.41
C ASP A 200 7.34 14.06 -36.67
N ASP A 201 8.28 13.15 -36.38
CA ASP A 201 8.15 11.71 -36.59
C ASP A 201 7.59 11.02 -35.34
N LEU A 202 6.34 10.57 -35.42
CA LEU A 202 5.66 9.81 -34.38
C LEU A 202 6.44 8.53 -34.03
N ARG A 203 7.01 7.83 -35.01
CA ARG A 203 7.70 6.56 -34.77
C ARG A 203 8.90 6.77 -33.85
N ALA A 204 9.66 7.83 -34.08
CA ALA A 204 10.78 8.20 -33.23
C ALA A 204 10.37 8.51 -31.78
N ASP A 205 9.20 9.14 -31.54
CA ASP A 205 8.68 9.33 -30.17
C ASP A 205 8.22 8.03 -29.52
N LEU A 206 7.74 7.06 -30.29
CA LEU A 206 7.34 5.76 -29.76
C LEU A 206 8.58 4.90 -29.44
N GLU A 207 9.64 4.99 -30.24
CA GLU A 207 10.86 4.18 -30.09
C GLU A 207 11.68 4.47 -28.82
N ARG A 208 11.61 5.68 -28.26
CA ARG A 208 12.29 6.03 -26.99
C ARG A 208 11.64 5.45 -25.74
N ARG A 209 10.39 4.96 -25.85
CA ARG A 209 9.58 4.49 -24.72
C ARG A 209 10.13 3.20 -24.13
N ASP A 210 9.60 2.84 -22.97
CA ASP A 210 10.08 1.70 -22.19
C ASP A 210 9.61 0.36 -22.77
N LEU A 211 8.30 0.21 -22.97
CA LEU A 211 7.65 -1.06 -23.31
C LEU A 211 6.77 -0.92 -24.54
N THR A 212 6.71 -1.97 -25.37
CA THR A 212 5.87 -2.02 -26.58
C THR A 212 4.40 -1.73 -26.29
N ILE A 213 3.87 -2.30 -25.22
CA ILE A 213 2.48 -2.06 -24.75
C ILE A 213 2.20 -0.61 -24.34
N ASN A 214 3.24 0.22 -24.15
CA ASN A 214 3.13 1.66 -23.88
C ASN A 214 3.58 2.51 -25.08
N ALA A 215 3.98 1.89 -26.18
CA ALA A 215 4.55 2.51 -27.37
C ALA A 215 3.61 2.42 -28.58
N MET A 216 2.33 2.71 -28.31
CA MET A 216 1.26 2.80 -29.31
C MET A 216 0.64 4.19 -29.28
N ALA A 217 0.00 4.57 -30.38
CA ALA A 217 -0.65 5.85 -30.54
C ALA A 217 -2.06 5.72 -31.13
N VAL A 218 -2.98 6.60 -30.74
CA VAL A 218 -4.36 6.67 -31.30
C VAL A 218 -4.64 8.09 -31.78
N ASP A 219 -5.08 8.23 -33.02
CA ASP A 219 -5.39 9.55 -33.61
C ASP A 219 -6.78 10.09 -33.19
N ALA A 220 -7.12 11.29 -33.69
CA ALA A 220 -8.39 11.96 -33.39
C ALA A 220 -9.62 11.21 -33.94
N GLN A 221 -9.43 10.25 -34.86
CA GLN A 221 -10.48 9.40 -35.43
C GLN A 221 -10.54 8.04 -34.72
N GLY A 222 -9.73 7.83 -33.69
CA GLY A 222 -9.67 6.59 -32.94
C GLY A 222 -8.91 5.46 -33.65
N ARG A 223 -8.15 5.74 -34.71
CA ARG A 223 -7.34 4.72 -35.40
C ARG A 223 -6.05 4.47 -34.63
N LEU A 224 -5.69 3.20 -34.49
CA LEU A 224 -4.47 2.77 -33.83
C LEU A 224 -3.28 2.84 -34.78
N HIS A 225 -2.17 3.39 -34.28
CA HIS A 225 -0.84 3.40 -34.87
C HIS A 225 0.09 2.61 -33.95
N ASP A 226 0.50 1.42 -34.39
CA ASP A 226 1.34 0.49 -33.60
C ASP A 226 2.53 -0.02 -34.43
N PRO A 227 3.56 0.82 -34.64
CA PRO A 227 4.75 0.43 -35.41
C PRO A 227 5.68 -0.57 -34.70
N LEU A 228 5.41 -0.88 -33.42
CA LEU A 228 6.31 -1.62 -32.52
C LEU A 228 5.69 -2.92 -31.96
N GLY A 229 4.47 -3.27 -32.38
CA GLY A 229 3.81 -4.53 -32.04
C GLY A 229 3.24 -4.60 -30.62
N GLY A 230 2.91 -3.46 -30.02
CA GLY A 230 2.31 -3.37 -28.70
C GLY A 230 0.95 -4.07 -28.59
N LEU A 231 0.14 -4.09 -29.64
CA LEU A 231 -1.15 -4.76 -29.67
C LEU A 231 -1.01 -6.29 -29.60
N ALA A 232 -0.04 -6.83 -30.34
CA ALA A 232 0.27 -8.26 -30.31
C ALA A 232 0.81 -8.68 -28.94
N ASP A 233 1.72 -7.89 -28.34
CA ASP A 233 2.19 -8.16 -26.98
C ASP A 233 1.07 -8.03 -25.93
N LEU A 234 0.10 -7.12 -26.11
CA LEU A 234 -1.10 -7.04 -25.26
C LEU A 234 -1.99 -8.29 -25.38
N GLU A 235 -2.17 -8.80 -26.59
CA GLU A 235 -2.96 -10.01 -26.87
C GLU A 235 -2.30 -11.27 -26.29
N GLU A 236 -0.98 -11.41 -26.45
CA GLU A 236 -0.20 -12.52 -25.91
C GLU A 236 0.07 -12.43 -24.40
N GLY A 237 -0.21 -11.28 -23.78
CA GLY A 237 0.09 -11.02 -22.38
C GLY A 237 1.59 -10.98 -22.10
N VAL A 238 2.33 -10.18 -22.87
CA VAL A 238 3.79 -10.06 -22.85
C VAL A 238 4.22 -8.67 -22.43
N VAL A 239 5.23 -8.59 -21.56
CA VAL A 239 5.99 -7.37 -21.28
C VAL A 239 7.31 -7.43 -22.04
N ARG A 240 7.45 -6.57 -23.05
CA ARG A 240 8.63 -6.48 -23.91
C ARG A 240 9.18 -5.07 -23.93
N ALA A 241 10.49 -4.92 -23.80
CA ALA A 241 11.15 -3.63 -24.00
C ALA A 241 11.14 -3.21 -25.47
N VAL A 242 11.03 -1.91 -25.74
CA VAL A 242 11.14 -1.38 -27.11
C VAL A 242 12.59 -1.51 -27.60
N GLY A 243 12.81 -1.97 -28.83
CA GLY A 243 14.15 -2.07 -29.41
C GLY A 243 15.08 -3.02 -28.64
N ASP A 244 16.30 -2.58 -28.35
CA ASP A 244 17.27 -3.33 -27.53
C ASP A 244 17.01 -3.13 -26.01
N PRO A 245 16.65 -4.19 -25.26
CA PRO A 245 16.33 -4.06 -23.84
C PRO A 245 17.47 -3.52 -22.98
N GLU A 246 18.72 -3.91 -23.25
CA GLU A 246 19.85 -3.42 -22.45
C GLU A 246 20.10 -1.93 -22.67
N ALA A 247 20.03 -1.46 -23.92
CA ALA A 247 20.07 -0.04 -24.23
C ALA A 247 18.95 0.68 -23.48
N ARG A 248 17.70 0.18 -23.51
CA ARG A 248 16.58 0.81 -22.75
C ARG A 248 16.90 0.94 -21.27
N PHE A 249 17.46 -0.10 -20.65
CA PHE A 249 17.77 -0.09 -19.22
C PHE A 249 18.98 0.77 -18.85
N ARG A 250 19.96 0.94 -19.75
CA ARG A 250 21.09 1.86 -19.56
C ARG A 250 20.67 3.32 -19.63
N GLU A 251 19.61 3.64 -20.37
CA GLU A 251 19.06 4.99 -20.44
C GLU A 251 18.31 5.40 -19.18
N ASP A 252 17.41 4.55 -18.68
CA ASP A 252 16.77 4.75 -17.38
C ASP A 252 16.68 3.44 -16.63
N ALA A 253 17.54 3.28 -15.62
CA ALA A 253 17.62 2.07 -14.83
C ALA A 253 16.32 1.80 -14.04
N LEU A 254 15.44 2.80 -13.85
CA LEU A 254 14.11 2.58 -13.26
C LEU A 254 13.25 1.62 -14.11
N ARG A 255 13.50 1.54 -15.42
CA ARG A 255 12.77 0.67 -16.36
C ARG A 255 12.88 -0.81 -15.97
N LEU A 256 13.96 -1.20 -15.27
CA LEU A 256 14.13 -2.54 -14.69
C LEU A 256 12.96 -2.89 -13.75
N LEU A 257 12.65 -2.00 -12.81
CA LEU A 257 11.55 -2.18 -11.86
C LEU A 257 10.19 -2.03 -12.53
N ARG A 258 10.07 -1.17 -13.55
CA ARG A 258 8.83 -1.00 -14.32
C ARG A 258 8.43 -2.29 -15.02
N VAL A 259 9.37 -2.99 -15.66
CA VAL A 259 9.10 -4.31 -16.29
C VAL A 259 8.49 -5.27 -15.27
N VAL A 260 9.11 -5.39 -14.10
CA VAL A 260 8.65 -6.30 -13.04
C VAL A 260 7.29 -5.88 -12.49
N ARG A 261 7.08 -4.58 -12.25
CA ARG A 261 5.78 -4.06 -11.80
C ARG A 261 4.70 -4.32 -12.84
N PHE A 262 4.95 -4.07 -14.12
CA PHE A 262 3.95 -4.29 -15.18
C PHE A 262 3.64 -5.77 -15.37
N ALA A 263 4.64 -6.65 -15.29
CA ALA A 263 4.43 -8.09 -15.28
C ALA A 263 3.47 -8.47 -14.15
N ALA A 264 3.76 -8.08 -12.90
CA ALA A 264 2.92 -8.37 -11.73
C ALA A 264 1.53 -7.71 -11.79
N ARG A 265 1.44 -6.48 -12.31
CA ARG A 265 0.20 -5.71 -12.45
C ARG A 265 -0.78 -6.34 -13.43
N PHE A 266 -0.29 -6.85 -14.56
CA PHE A 266 -1.14 -7.38 -15.63
C PHE A 266 -1.18 -8.90 -15.67
N GLY A 267 -0.31 -9.59 -14.93
CA GLY A 267 -0.18 -11.04 -15.01
C GLY A 267 0.54 -11.50 -16.28
N TYR A 268 1.37 -10.63 -16.87
CA TYR A 268 1.98 -10.82 -18.18
C TYR A 268 3.42 -11.31 -18.09
N ARG A 269 3.76 -12.34 -18.87
CA ARG A 269 5.12 -12.90 -18.91
C ARG A 269 6.10 -11.86 -19.45
N VAL A 270 7.34 -11.88 -18.98
CA VAL A 270 8.40 -11.04 -19.55
C VAL A 270 8.94 -11.74 -20.80
N GLU A 271 9.19 -10.98 -21.86
CA GLU A 271 9.81 -11.51 -23.09
C GLU A 271 11.26 -11.96 -22.81
N ARG A 272 11.72 -13.05 -23.44
CA ARG A 272 12.99 -13.72 -23.10
C ARG A 272 14.21 -12.81 -23.15
N ARG A 273 14.37 -11.98 -24.19
CA ARG A 273 15.51 -11.03 -24.30
C ARG A 273 15.42 -9.95 -23.23
N THR A 274 14.22 -9.45 -22.98
CA THR A 274 13.92 -8.47 -21.93
C THR A 274 14.25 -9.03 -20.54
N GLU A 275 13.84 -10.26 -20.25
CA GLU A 275 14.13 -10.95 -18.98
C GLU A 275 15.64 -11.21 -18.79
N ALA A 276 16.33 -11.67 -19.84
CA ALA A 276 17.78 -11.87 -19.77
C ALA A 276 18.54 -10.55 -19.55
N ALA A 277 18.05 -9.45 -20.14
CA ALA A 277 18.60 -8.12 -19.92
C ALA A 277 18.34 -7.59 -18.50
N LEU A 278 17.21 -7.94 -17.84
CA LEU A 278 16.98 -7.59 -16.44
C LEU A 278 18.14 -8.08 -15.56
N ALA A 279 18.54 -9.34 -15.71
CA ALA A 279 19.61 -9.93 -14.91
C ALA A 279 20.97 -9.26 -15.16
N ARG A 280 21.31 -8.98 -16.43
CA ARG A 280 22.58 -8.33 -16.78
C ARG A 280 22.65 -6.87 -16.34
N CYS A 281 21.53 -6.17 -16.36
CA CYS A 281 21.43 -4.76 -16.03
C CYS A 281 21.03 -4.51 -14.56
N ALA A 282 20.72 -5.53 -13.77
CA ALA A 282 20.32 -5.39 -12.37
C ALA A 282 21.24 -4.48 -11.53
N PRO A 283 22.59 -4.53 -11.67
CA PRO A 283 23.47 -3.64 -10.92
C PRO A 283 23.26 -2.15 -11.19
N LEU A 284 22.65 -1.77 -12.33
CA LEU A 284 22.38 -0.36 -12.67
C LEU A 284 21.37 0.29 -11.73
N ILE A 285 20.55 -0.50 -11.04
CA ILE A 285 19.50 0.04 -10.17
C ILE A 285 20.06 0.90 -9.02
N ARG A 286 21.35 0.73 -8.66
CA ARG A 286 22.05 1.56 -7.66
C ARG A 286 22.18 3.04 -8.06
N HIS A 287 22.02 3.35 -9.34
CA HIS A 287 22.03 4.73 -9.85
C HIS A 287 20.65 5.41 -9.73
N VAL A 288 19.62 4.67 -9.35
CA VAL A 288 18.25 5.19 -9.20
C VAL A 288 18.03 5.65 -7.76
N SER A 289 17.40 6.82 -7.59
CA SER A 289 17.09 7.32 -6.25
C SER A 289 16.10 6.41 -5.51
N TRP A 290 16.23 6.39 -4.19
CA TRP A 290 15.39 5.56 -3.31
C TRP A 290 13.90 5.88 -3.43
N GLU A 291 13.53 7.14 -3.68
CA GLU A 291 12.14 7.57 -3.85
C GLU A 291 11.51 6.99 -5.13
N ARG A 292 12.27 6.94 -6.24
CA ARG A 292 11.80 6.34 -7.49
C ARG A 292 11.69 4.81 -7.35
N ILE A 293 12.66 4.18 -6.69
CA ILE A 293 12.58 2.75 -6.34
C ILE A 293 11.34 2.48 -5.48
N ARG A 294 11.09 3.31 -4.45
CA ARG A 294 9.92 3.22 -3.58
C ARG A 294 8.61 3.28 -4.36
N GLU A 295 8.48 4.15 -5.35
CA GLU A 295 7.26 4.26 -6.17
C GLU A 295 6.98 2.98 -6.96
N GLU A 296 7.99 2.43 -7.64
CA GLU A 296 7.84 1.18 -8.40
C GLU A 296 7.62 -0.03 -7.47
N MET A 297 8.34 -0.12 -6.35
CA MET A 297 8.15 -1.16 -5.33
C MET A 297 6.75 -1.09 -4.70
N SER A 298 6.27 0.11 -4.37
CA SER A 298 4.92 0.28 -3.81
C SER A 298 3.85 -0.13 -4.81
N GLY A 299 4.01 0.26 -6.08
CA GLY A 299 3.12 -0.15 -7.17
C GLY A 299 3.15 -1.65 -7.44
N LEU A 300 4.31 -2.30 -7.29
CA LEU A 300 4.44 -3.76 -7.36
C LEU A 300 3.70 -4.45 -6.20
N LEU A 301 3.90 -3.97 -4.97
CA LEU A 301 3.33 -4.60 -3.78
C LEU A 301 1.80 -4.56 -3.73
N VAL A 302 1.17 -3.50 -4.27
CA VAL A 302 -0.29 -3.39 -4.37
C VAL A 302 -0.86 -3.97 -5.66
N SER A 303 -0.03 -4.60 -6.50
CA SER A 303 -0.49 -5.28 -7.72
C SER A 303 -1.33 -6.53 -7.41
N PRO A 304 -2.00 -7.14 -8.41
CA PRO A 304 -2.69 -8.41 -8.21
C PRO A 304 -1.77 -9.60 -7.91
N ARG A 305 -0.50 -9.56 -8.34
CA ARG A 305 0.46 -10.67 -8.22
C ARG A 305 1.81 -10.24 -7.59
N PRO A 306 1.84 -9.64 -6.38
CA PRO A 306 3.06 -9.16 -5.78
C PRO A 306 4.06 -10.27 -5.47
N ALA A 307 3.60 -11.46 -5.04
CA ALA A 307 4.48 -12.60 -4.78
C ALA A 307 5.29 -12.98 -6.03
N TRP A 308 4.64 -12.98 -7.18
CA TRP A 308 5.32 -13.29 -8.44
C TRP A 308 6.31 -12.20 -8.86
N GLY A 309 5.95 -10.92 -8.72
CA GLY A 309 6.90 -9.86 -9.04
C GLY A 309 8.09 -9.80 -8.06
N LEU A 310 7.90 -10.12 -6.78
CA LEU A 310 8.99 -10.27 -5.81
C LEU A 310 9.91 -11.44 -6.19
N GLU A 311 9.34 -12.54 -6.68
CA GLU A 311 10.13 -13.66 -7.21
C GLU A 311 10.93 -13.25 -8.47
N LEU A 312 10.34 -12.48 -9.39
CA LEU A 312 11.07 -11.89 -10.52
C LEU A 312 12.21 -10.97 -10.07
N LEU A 313 12.02 -10.16 -9.02
CA LEU A 313 13.11 -9.35 -8.45
C LEU A 313 14.24 -10.22 -7.91
N ARG A 314 13.91 -11.34 -7.26
CA ARG A 314 14.89 -12.27 -6.72
C ARG A 314 15.68 -12.96 -7.83
N THR A 315 14.99 -13.56 -8.81
CA THR A 315 15.62 -14.34 -9.89
C THR A 315 16.42 -13.48 -10.87
N SER A 316 16.04 -12.20 -11.03
CA SER A 316 16.82 -11.22 -11.83
C SER A 316 17.96 -10.56 -11.06
N GLY A 317 18.10 -10.79 -9.74
CA GLY A 317 19.11 -10.13 -8.91
C GLY A 317 18.79 -8.66 -8.56
N LEU A 318 17.63 -8.13 -8.97
CA LEU A 318 17.20 -6.77 -8.61
C LEU A 318 16.88 -6.60 -7.13
N LEU A 319 16.55 -7.69 -6.43
CA LEU A 319 16.19 -7.63 -5.01
C LEU A 319 17.39 -7.32 -4.11
N GLU A 320 18.58 -7.83 -4.42
CA GLU A 320 19.79 -7.66 -3.59
C GLU A 320 20.14 -6.19 -3.29
N PRO A 321 20.21 -5.28 -4.27
CA PRO A 321 20.49 -3.86 -4.00
C PRO A 321 19.34 -3.15 -3.26
N ILE A 322 18.11 -3.71 -3.25
CA ILE A 322 16.90 -3.04 -2.72
C ILE A 322 16.49 -3.57 -1.35
N TRP A 323 16.51 -4.87 -1.08
CA TRP A 323 16.17 -5.48 0.20
C TRP A 323 16.97 -6.78 0.38
N PRO A 324 18.29 -6.68 0.59
CA PRO A 324 19.12 -7.88 0.81
C PRO A 324 18.66 -8.67 2.04
N GLU A 325 18.02 -8.01 3.02
CA GLU A 325 17.50 -8.64 4.23
C GLU A 325 16.43 -9.72 3.92
N LEU A 326 15.69 -9.59 2.82
CA LEU A 326 14.71 -10.59 2.40
C LEU A 326 15.38 -11.85 1.81
N LEU A 327 16.56 -11.70 1.21
CA LEU A 327 17.31 -12.81 0.64
C LEU A 327 17.81 -13.78 1.71
N GLU A 328 18.03 -13.30 2.93
CA GLU A 328 18.40 -14.14 4.09
C GLU A 328 17.33 -15.20 4.40
N GLY A 329 16.08 -14.99 4.00
CA GLY A 329 14.98 -15.95 4.18
C GLY A 329 14.93 -17.07 3.13
N VAL A 330 15.72 -16.98 2.06
CA VAL A 330 15.69 -17.95 0.95
C VAL A 330 16.29 -19.27 1.41
N GLY A 331 15.53 -20.36 1.23
CA GLY A 331 15.98 -21.70 1.62
C GLY A 331 15.99 -21.97 3.13
N VAL A 332 15.63 -20.99 3.97
CA VAL A 332 15.58 -21.16 5.44
C VAL A 332 14.30 -21.90 5.83
N PRO A 333 14.37 -23.16 6.31
CA PRO A 333 13.19 -23.90 6.73
C PRO A 333 12.61 -23.30 8.01
N GLN A 334 11.28 -23.23 8.08
CA GLN A 334 10.57 -22.80 9.28
C GLN A 334 10.41 -23.97 10.27
N ASN A 335 9.60 -23.78 11.32
CA ASN A 335 9.26 -24.84 12.26
C ASN A 335 8.25 -25.85 11.67
N VAL A 336 7.97 -26.92 12.40
CA VAL A 336 7.07 -28.02 11.99
C VAL A 336 5.64 -27.62 11.60
N HIS A 337 5.23 -26.38 11.87
CA HIS A 337 3.89 -25.88 11.57
C HIS A 337 3.77 -25.16 10.23
N HIS A 338 4.87 -25.05 9.47
CA HIS A 338 4.93 -24.36 8.20
C HIS A 338 5.39 -25.32 7.10
N ALA A 339 4.72 -25.25 5.94
CA ALA A 339 5.08 -26.05 4.78
C ALA A 339 6.21 -25.42 3.93
N TYR A 340 6.51 -24.15 4.18
CA TYR A 340 7.34 -23.31 3.31
C TYR A 340 8.57 -22.76 4.04
N THR A 341 9.56 -22.32 3.25
CA THR A 341 10.69 -21.51 3.74
C THR A 341 10.22 -20.13 4.18
N VAL A 342 11.07 -19.40 4.92
CA VAL A 342 10.77 -18.01 5.33
C VAL A 342 10.45 -17.12 4.13
N TRP A 343 11.22 -17.24 3.04
CA TRP A 343 10.98 -16.50 1.80
C TRP A 343 9.57 -16.74 1.23
N GLU A 344 9.24 -18.00 0.94
CA GLU A 344 7.96 -18.40 0.35
C GLU A 344 6.77 -18.00 1.24
N HIS A 345 6.93 -18.16 2.56
CA HIS A 345 5.92 -17.73 3.53
C HIS A 345 5.67 -16.22 3.47
N ASN A 346 6.73 -15.41 3.43
CA ASN A 346 6.62 -13.95 3.34
C ASN A 346 5.97 -13.50 2.03
N LEU A 347 6.31 -14.17 0.91
CA LEU A 347 5.68 -13.91 -0.38
C LEU A 347 4.17 -14.18 -0.35
N LEU A 348 3.76 -15.31 0.22
CA LEU A 348 2.35 -15.69 0.32
C LEU A 348 1.59 -14.81 1.31
N ALA A 349 2.20 -14.46 2.45
CA ALA A 349 1.60 -13.52 3.41
C ALA A 349 1.40 -12.15 2.77
N CYS A 350 2.40 -11.67 2.02
CA CYS A 350 2.24 -10.50 1.16
C CYS A 350 1.07 -10.71 0.18
N GLN A 351 0.99 -11.81 -0.57
CA GLN A 351 -0.08 -12.10 -1.53
C GLN A 351 -1.50 -12.10 -0.93
N TYR A 352 -1.67 -12.61 0.29
CA TYR A 352 -2.98 -12.81 0.92
C TYR A 352 -3.47 -11.63 1.77
N THR A 353 -2.61 -10.64 2.03
CA THR A 353 -3.06 -9.34 2.54
C THR A 353 -3.79 -8.54 1.43
N PRO A 354 -4.75 -7.67 1.76
CA PRO A 354 -5.40 -6.81 0.78
C PRO A 354 -4.39 -5.87 0.10
N PRO A 355 -4.68 -5.31 -1.09
CA PRO A 355 -3.77 -4.41 -1.83
C PRO A 355 -3.68 -3.00 -1.23
N VAL A 356 -3.54 -2.94 0.10
CA VAL A 356 -3.21 -1.75 0.87
C VAL A 356 -1.71 -1.81 1.21
N LEU A 357 -0.97 -0.78 0.81
CA LEU A 357 0.49 -0.77 0.86
C LEU A 357 1.07 -1.15 2.23
N ARG A 358 0.59 -0.54 3.32
CA ARG A 358 1.06 -0.85 4.69
C ARG A 358 0.80 -2.30 5.10
N LEU A 359 -0.31 -2.91 4.65
CA LEU A 359 -0.62 -4.30 4.93
C LEU A 359 0.24 -5.25 4.10
N ARG A 360 0.50 -4.93 2.82
CA ARG A 360 1.44 -5.70 1.97
C ARG A 360 2.85 -5.67 2.52
N LEU A 361 3.32 -4.50 2.93
CA LEU A 361 4.62 -4.33 3.58
C LEU A 361 4.69 -5.12 4.90
N ALA A 362 3.68 -5.03 5.76
CA ALA A 362 3.65 -5.82 6.98
C ALA A 362 3.61 -7.33 6.70
N GLY A 363 2.81 -7.78 5.74
CA GLY A 363 2.77 -9.18 5.31
C GLY A 363 4.11 -9.69 4.81
N LEU A 364 4.82 -8.89 4.00
CA LEU A 364 6.14 -9.24 3.49
C LEU A 364 7.23 -9.25 4.58
N LEU A 365 7.15 -8.34 5.56
CA LEU A 365 8.25 -8.07 6.49
C LEU A 365 8.06 -8.68 7.89
N HIS A 366 6.90 -9.23 8.23
CA HIS A 366 6.60 -9.68 9.61
C HIS A 366 7.61 -10.70 10.16
N ASP A 367 8.14 -11.54 9.28
CA ASP A 367 9.02 -12.66 9.59
C ASP A 367 10.47 -12.44 9.12
N VAL A 368 10.80 -11.24 8.64
CA VAL A 368 12.11 -10.93 8.01
C VAL A 368 13.30 -11.21 8.92
N ALA A 369 13.12 -11.16 10.23
CA ALA A 369 14.18 -11.39 11.19
C ALA A 369 14.39 -12.87 11.59
N LYS A 370 13.51 -13.80 11.18
CA LYS A 370 13.65 -15.23 11.52
C LYS A 370 15.05 -15.79 11.23
N PRO A 371 15.68 -15.51 10.07
CA PRO A 371 17.05 -15.97 9.80
C PRO A 371 18.08 -15.47 10.81
N ARG A 372 17.90 -14.27 11.36
CA ARG A 372 18.83 -13.62 12.31
C ARG A 372 18.59 -14.02 13.77
N THR A 373 17.47 -14.67 14.07
CA THR A 373 17.10 -15.07 15.43
C THR A 373 16.92 -16.59 15.56
N VAL A 374 17.41 -17.36 14.59
CA VAL A 374 17.28 -18.81 14.62
C VAL A 374 18.12 -19.39 15.76
N SER A 375 17.49 -20.26 16.53
CA SER A 375 18.13 -21.08 17.57
C SER A 375 17.66 -22.52 17.39
N VAL A 376 18.50 -23.50 17.70
CA VAL A 376 18.19 -24.92 17.54
C VAL A 376 18.33 -25.57 18.91
N ASP A 377 17.28 -26.25 19.36
CA ASP A 377 17.32 -26.98 20.63
C ASP A 377 18.01 -28.35 20.49
N GLU A 378 18.20 -29.04 21.61
CA GLU A 378 18.84 -30.36 21.68
C GLU A 378 18.13 -31.44 20.83
N ARG A 379 16.86 -31.22 20.45
CA ARG A 379 16.05 -32.12 19.63
C ARG A 379 16.10 -31.76 18.14
N GLY A 380 16.90 -30.75 17.77
CA GLY A 380 17.00 -30.25 16.40
C GLY A 380 15.83 -29.35 15.98
N GLN A 381 14.97 -28.93 16.91
CA GLN A 381 13.84 -28.04 16.60
C GLN A 381 14.30 -26.59 16.56
N ARG A 382 13.90 -25.88 15.49
CA ARG A 382 14.19 -24.45 15.31
C ARG A 382 13.21 -23.58 16.09
N HIS A 383 13.75 -22.64 16.85
CA HIS A 383 13.04 -21.58 17.56
C HIS A 383 13.50 -20.21 17.07
N PHE A 384 12.59 -19.24 17.07
CA PHE A 384 12.84 -17.87 16.60
C PHE A 384 12.44 -16.88 17.69
N TYR A 385 13.17 -16.88 18.81
CA TYR A 385 12.84 -16.01 19.94
C TYR A 385 13.02 -14.54 19.57
N HIS A 386 12.04 -13.71 19.93
CA HIS A 386 12.08 -12.24 19.75
C HIS A 386 12.23 -11.74 18.30
N HIS A 387 11.97 -12.58 17.29
CA HIS A 387 12.02 -12.17 15.89
C HIS A 387 11.05 -11.03 15.57
N GLU A 388 9.95 -10.90 16.32
CA GLU A 388 9.02 -9.78 16.17
C GLU A 388 9.63 -8.44 16.65
N VAL A 389 10.56 -8.46 17.61
CA VAL A 389 11.30 -7.27 18.06
C VAL A 389 12.31 -6.87 16.98
N VAL A 390 13.20 -7.80 16.63
CA VAL A 390 14.29 -7.57 15.67
C VAL A 390 13.72 -7.25 14.29
N GLY A 391 12.63 -7.93 13.90
CA GLY A 391 11.93 -7.71 12.64
C GLY A 391 11.31 -6.33 12.55
N ALA A 392 10.78 -5.79 13.66
CA ALA A 392 10.25 -4.43 13.68
C ALA A 392 11.35 -3.39 13.44
N ASP A 393 12.55 -3.60 14.02
CA ASP A 393 13.70 -2.72 13.80
C ASP A 393 14.26 -2.83 12.37
N MET A 394 14.36 -4.05 11.85
CA MET A 394 14.74 -4.30 10.46
C MET A 394 13.76 -3.63 9.49
N ALA A 395 12.45 -3.80 9.69
CA ALA A 395 11.42 -3.16 8.88
C ALA A 395 11.55 -1.63 8.90
N ARG A 396 11.83 -1.01 10.05
CA ARG A 396 12.10 0.44 10.12
C ARG A 396 13.29 0.85 9.25
N GLY A 397 14.41 0.12 9.36
CA GLY A 397 15.61 0.39 8.56
C GLY A 397 15.36 0.25 7.06
N MET A 398 14.74 -0.85 6.65
CA MET A 398 14.37 -1.16 5.27
C MET A 398 13.45 -0.09 4.67
N LEU A 399 12.43 0.35 5.40
CA LEU A 399 11.48 1.35 4.90
C LEU A 399 12.07 2.77 4.88
N ARG A 400 12.88 3.14 5.89
CA ARG A 400 13.58 4.43 5.90
C ARG A 400 14.59 4.56 4.77
N ARG A 401 15.25 3.45 4.40
CA ARG A 401 16.17 3.40 3.26
C ARG A 401 15.47 3.77 1.96
N LEU A 402 14.25 3.26 1.73
CA LEU A 402 13.41 3.64 0.59
C LEU A 402 12.67 4.98 0.78
N ARG A 403 12.94 5.74 1.85
CA ARG A 403 12.31 7.05 2.11
C ARG A 403 10.79 6.98 2.21
N TYR A 404 10.24 5.90 2.74
CA TYR A 404 8.82 5.89 3.14
C TYR A 404 8.55 6.96 4.20
N ASP A 405 7.33 7.50 4.21
CA ASP A 405 6.92 8.49 5.20
C ASP A 405 6.86 7.88 6.62
N ASN A 406 6.96 8.74 7.63
CA ASN A 406 7.02 8.32 9.02
C ASN A 406 5.77 7.57 9.50
N ASP A 407 4.59 7.87 8.92
CA ASP A 407 3.34 7.20 9.29
C ASP A 407 3.39 5.74 8.81
N THR A 408 3.73 5.53 7.54
CA THR A 408 3.93 4.19 6.96
C THR A 408 4.98 3.39 7.74
N VAL A 409 6.16 3.98 8.02
CA VAL A 409 7.23 3.30 8.77
C VAL A 409 6.76 2.89 10.16
N ARG A 410 6.12 3.80 10.89
CA ARG A 410 5.60 3.54 12.24
C ARG A 410 4.55 2.42 12.20
N HIS A 411 3.62 2.50 11.25
CA HIS A 411 2.51 1.57 11.16
C HIS A 411 2.99 0.16 10.84
N VAL A 412 3.83 -0.01 9.81
CA VAL A 412 4.36 -1.33 9.43
C VAL A 412 5.18 -1.93 10.57
N ALA A 413 6.10 -1.15 11.16
CA ALA A 413 6.91 -1.65 12.27
C ALA A 413 6.08 -2.06 13.49
N HIS A 414 4.98 -1.34 13.76
CA HIS A 414 4.05 -1.69 14.83
C HIS A 414 3.33 -3.02 14.56
N LEU A 415 2.84 -3.22 13.34
CA LEU A 415 2.24 -4.50 12.94
C LEU A 415 3.24 -5.65 13.04
N VAL A 416 4.47 -5.47 12.54
CA VAL A 416 5.54 -6.47 12.65
C VAL A 416 5.86 -6.76 14.13
N ARG A 417 5.95 -5.74 14.99
CA ARG A 417 6.23 -5.91 16.42
C ARG A 417 5.20 -6.76 17.15
N HIS A 418 3.95 -6.68 16.71
CA HIS A 418 2.79 -7.27 17.39
C HIS A 418 2.17 -8.47 16.64
N HIS A 419 2.73 -8.93 15.52
CA HIS A 419 2.11 -9.97 14.71
C HIS A 419 1.88 -11.29 15.48
N LEU A 420 2.75 -11.61 16.45
CA LEU A 420 2.60 -12.76 17.34
C LEU A 420 1.53 -12.59 18.44
N ALA A 421 1.01 -11.38 18.66
CA ALA A 421 0.16 -11.06 19.80
C ALA A 421 -1.13 -11.90 19.83
N LEU A 422 -1.62 -12.29 18.65
CA LEU A 422 -2.81 -13.11 18.47
C LEU A 422 -2.50 -14.62 18.34
N HIS A 423 -1.31 -15.09 18.72
CA HIS A 423 -0.97 -16.53 18.72
C HIS A 423 -1.33 -17.25 20.03
N HIS A 424 -1.34 -16.55 21.16
CA HIS A 424 -1.49 -17.17 22.48
C HIS A 424 -2.96 -17.51 22.80
N TYR A 425 -3.48 -18.64 22.33
CA TYR A 425 -4.84 -19.14 22.63
C TYR A 425 -4.87 -20.59 23.10
N PRO A 426 -5.75 -20.95 24.08
CA PRO A 426 -7.03 -20.32 24.45
C PRO A 426 -7.18 -19.77 25.90
N GLY A 427 -6.09 -19.50 26.63
CA GLY A 427 -6.13 -19.15 28.06
C GLY A 427 -6.37 -17.69 28.46
N MET A 428 -6.55 -16.75 27.51
CA MET A 428 -6.69 -15.32 27.88
C MET A 428 -8.02 -15.01 28.56
N THR A 429 -7.99 -14.30 29.68
CA THR A 429 -9.17 -13.69 30.32
C THR A 429 -9.66 -12.47 29.51
N ASP A 430 -10.89 -11.99 29.74
CA ASP A 430 -11.37 -10.79 29.06
C ASP A 430 -10.51 -9.56 29.42
N ALA A 431 -10.06 -9.45 30.67
CA ALA A 431 -9.11 -8.41 31.09
C ALA A 431 -7.78 -8.47 30.32
N ALA A 432 -7.24 -9.67 30.07
CA ALA A 432 -6.04 -9.85 29.27
C ALA A 432 -6.27 -9.44 27.80
N ILE A 433 -7.46 -9.68 27.25
CA ILE A 433 -7.83 -9.24 25.90
C ILE A 433 -7.92 -7.70 25.84
N ARG A 434 -8.50 -7.03 26.85
CA ARG A 434 -8.55 -5.56 26.89
C ARG A 434 -7.17 -4.94 26.95
N ARG A 435 -6.28 -5.45 27.82
CA ARG A 435 -4.87 -5.04 27.88
C ARG A 435 -4.16 -5.27 26.55
N LEU A 436 -4.46 -6.38 25.87
CA LEU A 436 -3.92 -6.65 24.56
C LEU A 436 -4.38 -5.62 23.52
N ILE A 437 -5.67 -5.28 23.51
CA ILE A 437 -6.25 -4.25 22.63
C ILE A 437 -5.62 -2.88 22.91
N GLN A 438 -5.49 -2.48 24.18
CA GLN A 438 -4.83 -1.23 24.58
C GLN A 438 -3.39 -1.18 24.06
N ARG A 439 -2.62 -2.25 24.28
CA ARG A 439 -1.22 -2.34 23.85
C ARG A 439 -1.06 -2.30 22.32
N ILE A 440 -1.96 -2.93 21.57
CA ILE A 440 -1.97 -2.85 20.10
C ILE A 440 -2.42 -1.47 19.65
N GLY A 441 -3.42 -0.87 20.29
CA GLY A 441 -4.06 0.37 19.87
C GLY A 441 -5.11 0.15 18.77
N PHE A 442 -6.21 0.90 18.84
CA PHE A 442 -7.33 0.78 17.89
C PHE A 442 -6.95 1.05 16.44
N ASP A 443 -5.95 1.91 16.24
CA ASP A 443 -5.45 2.32 14.93
C ASP A 443 -4.84 1.17 14.14
N TYR A 444 -4.44 0.09 14.82
CA TYR A 444 -3.72 -1.04 14.25
C TYR A 444 -4.49 -2.36 14.37
N LEU A 445 -5.61 -2.38 15.11
CA LEU A 445 -6.27 -3.63 15.49
C LEU A 445 -6.84 -4.38 14.28
N GLU A 446 -7.56 -3.68 13.41
CA GLU A 446 -8.11 -4.25 12.17
C GLU A 446 -6.99 -4.80 11.28
N ASP A 447 -5.94 -3.99 11.08
CA ASP A 447 -4.81 -4.33 10.22
C ASP A 447 -4.00 -5.52 10.79
N LEU A 448 -3.88 -5.63 12.12
CA LEU A 448 -3.23 -6.76 12.77
C LEU A 448 -4.05 -8.06 12.66
N ILE A 449 -5.38 -7.97 12.74
CA ILE A 449 -6.27 -9.12 12.51
C ILE A 449 -6.13 -9.58 11.06
N ILE A 450 -6.13 -8.66 10.10
CA ILE A 450 -5.95 -8.96 8.67
C ILE A 450 -4.59 -9.62 8.44
N LEU A 451 -3.52 -9.04 8.98
CA LEU A 451 -2.17 -9.60 8.88
C LEU A 451 -2.11 -11.02 9.44
N ARG A 452 -2.67 -11.25 10.62
CA ARG A 452 -2.68 -12.57 11.27
C ARG A 452 -3.39 -13.62 10.42
N VAL A 453 -4.51 -13.24 9.81
CA VAL A 453 -5.28 -14.15 8.97
C VAL A 453 -4.53 -14.46 7.67
N ALA A 454 -3.86 -13.47 7.07
CA ALA A 454 -3.03 -13.66 5.89
C ALA A 454 -1.79 -14.53 6.17
N ASP A 455 -1.06 -14.27 7.25
CA ASP A 455 0.04 -15.10 7.76
C ASP A 455 -0.41 -16.56 7.92
N ARG A 456 -1.54 -16.78 8.60
CA ARG A 456 -2.03 -18.14 8.80
C ARG A 456 -2.42 -18.83 7.50
N ALA A 457 -3.01 -18.12 6.54
CA ALA A 457 -3.26 -18.63 5.19
C ALA A 457 -1.96 -18.99 4.45
N ALA A 458 -0.90 -18.21 4.67
CA ALA A 458 0.44 -18.41 4.11
C ALA A 458 1.25 -19.54 4.77
N SER A 459 0.79 -20.16 5.87
CA SER A 459 1.51 -21.25 6.54
C SER A 459 1.50 -22.60 5.80
N GLY A 460 0.64 -22.76 4.77
CA GLY A 460 0.48 -24.04 4.06
C GLY A 460 -0.34 -25.08 4.84
N THR A 461 -1.13 -24.63 5.83
CA THR A 461 -2.00 -25.51 6.63
C THR A 461 -3.03 -26.25 5.77
N LYS A 462 -3.09 -27.58 5.92
CA LYS A 462 -4.06 -28.45 5.22
C LYS A 462 -5.51 -28.22 5.66
N ARG A 463 -5.73 -27.64 6.84
CA ARG A 463 -7.05 -27.27 7.36
C ARG A 463 -7.23 -25.76 7.30
N ALA A 464 -8.43 -25.32 6.95
CA ALA A 464 -8.77 -23.90 6.84
C ALA A 464 -8.38 -23.11 8.12
N PRO A 465 -7.94 -21.86 7.94
CA PRO A 465 -6.75 -21.35 8.59
C PRO A 465 -7.09 -20.32 9.65
N ILE A 466 -8.19 -20.52 10.35
CA ILE A 466 -8.36 -19.96 11.68
C ILE A 466 -8.57 -21.17 12.58
N SER A 467 -7.61 -21.45 13.47
CA SER A 467 -7.83 -22.51 14.44
C SER A 467 -9.10 -22.17 15.25
N ARG A 468 -9.82 -23.17 15.76
CA ARG A 468 -10.97 -22.92 16.65
C ARG A 468 -10.63 -21.94 17.78
N GLY A 469 -9.38 -21.94 18.26
CA GLY A 469 -8.86 -21.00 19.25
C GLY A 469 -8.79 -19.56 18.75
N ALA A 470 -8.23 -19.33 17.56
CA ALA A 470 -8.19 -18.00 16.95
C ALA A 470 -9.61 -17.49 16.63
N LEU A 471 -10.53 -18.36 16.20
CA LEU A 471 -11.93 -18.01 15.97
C LEU A 471 -12.60 -17.55 17.27
N ARG A 472 -12.38 -18.29 18.37
CA ARG A 472 -12.89 -17.95 19.70
C ARG A 472 -12.34 -16.64 20.23
N LEU A 473 -11.04 -16.37 20.03
CA LEU A 473 -10.47 -15.07 20.37
C LEU A 473 -11.25 -13.97 19.64
N LEU A 474 -11.31 -14.08 18.31
CA LEU A 474 -11.85 -13.02 17.48
C LEU A 474 -13.30 -12.74 17.88
N THR A 475 -14.12 -13.77 18.10
CA THR A 475 -15.48 -13.61 18.65
C THR A 475 -15.50 -12.97 20.04
N ARG A 476 -14.55 -13.28 20.93
CA ARG A 476 -14.45 -12.63 22.26
C ARG A 476 -14.02 -11.17 22.16
N MET A 477 -13.09 -10.85 21.26
CA MET A 477 -12.70 -9.47 20.97
C MET A 477 -13.88 -8.68 20.43
N GLU A 478 -14.64 -9.26 19.49
CA GLU A 478 -15.87 -8.66 18.97
C GLU A 478 -16.83 -8.27 20.09
N ARG A 479 -17.15 -9.22 20.98
CA ARG A 479 -18.00 -8.99 22.14
C ARG A 479 -17.45 -7.93 23.09
N ILE A 480 -16.15 -7.96 23.40
CA ILE A 480 -15.50 -6.97 24.27
C ILE A 480 -15.57 -5.57 23.64
N LEU A 481 -15.32 -5.45 22.34
CA LEU A 481 -15.41 -4.18 21.62
C LEU A 481 -16.85 -3.65 21.52
N GLU A 482 -17.85 -4.53 21.58
CA GLU A 482 -19.26 -4.15 21.65
C GLU A 482 -19.73 -3.72 23.04
N GLN A 483 -19.24 -4.40 24.09
CA GLN A 483 -19.74 -4.25 25.46
C GLN A 483 -18.98 -3.18 26.26
N ASP A 484 -17.67 -3.09 26.07
CA ASP A 484 -16.80 -2.29 26.93
C ASP A 484 -16.54 -0.91 26.33
N ALA A 485 -16.56 0.12 27.17
CA ALA A 485 -16.44 1.50 26.74
C ALA A 485 -15.06 2.12 27.00
N ALA A 486 -14.13 1.42 27.69
CA ALA A 486 -12.86 2.00 28.10
C ALA A 486 -11.64 1.10 27.88
N PHE A 487 -10.74 1.60 27.03
CA PHE A 487 -9.49 0.93 26.66
C PHE A 487 -8.29 1.87 26.68
N SER A 488 -8.51 3.17 26.84
CA SER A 488 -7.47 4.21 26.91
C SER A 488 -7.76 5.17 28.05
N LEU A 489 -6.77 5.98 28.43
CA LEU A 489 -6.91 6.99 29.49
C LEU A 489 -8.04 7.99 29.19
N HIS A 490 -8.33 8.23 27.91
CA HIS A 490 -9.37 9.17 27.48
C HIS A 490 -10.79 8.60 27.58
N ASP A 491 -10.91 7.29 27.75
CA ASP A 491 -12.19 6.60 27.91
C ASP A 491 -12.64 6.53 29.37
N LEU A 492 -11.73 6.84 30.29
CA LEU A 492 -12.09 6.97 31.70
C LEU A 492 -13.19 8.03 31.86
N ALA A 493 -14.09 7.77 32.82
CA ALA A 493 -15.15 8.69 33.21
C ALA A 493 -14.61 9.92 33.99
N VAL A 494 -13.31 9.94 34.27
CA VAL A 494 -12.55 11.06 34.84
C VAL A 494 -11.41 11.45 33.92
N ASP A 495 -10.96 12.71 34.00
CA ASP A 495 -9.73 13.17 33.36
C ASP A 495 -8.70 13.73 34.37
N GLY A 496 -7.64 14.35 33.87
CA GLY A 496 -6.60 14.91 34.73
C GLY A 496 -7.11 16.00 35.67
N HIS A 497 -8.10 16.80 35.27
CA HIS A 497 -8.67 17.84 36.13
C HIS A 497 -9.47 17.23 37.28
N ASP A 498 -10.24 16.19 36.97
CA ASP A 498 -10.96 15.41 37.99
C ASP A 498 -10.00 14.79 39.01
N VAL A 499 -8.91 14.16 38.56
CA VAL A 499 -7.90 13.57 39.45
C VAL A 499 -7.21 14.64 40.31
N MET A 500 -6.88 15.81 39.75
CA MET A 500 -6.33 16.93 40.53
C MET A 500 -7.31 17.40 41.60
N ALA A 501 -8.61 17.51 41.27
CA ALA A 501 -9.64 17.90 42.23
C ALA A 501 -9.82 16.86 43.36
N ALA A 502 -9.71 15.56 43.05
CA ALA A 502 -9.84 14.49 44.03
C ALA A 502 -8.63 14.38 44.98
N THR A 503 -7.44 14.74 44.51
CA THR A 503 -6.17 14.46 45.22
C THR A 503 -5.48 15.70 45.78
N GLY A 504 -5.85 16.89 45.32
CA GLY A 504 -5.14 18.14 45.62
C GLY A 504 -3.74 18.24 45.00
N LEU A 505 -3.35 17.29 44.15
CA LEU A 505 -2.06 17.29 43.48
C LEU A 505 -2.03 18.30 42.33
N GLY A 506 -0.88 18.94 42.12
CA GLY A 506 -0.62 19.77 40.95
C GLY A 506 -0.40 18.94 39.66
N PRO A 507 -0.40 19.58 38.48
CA PRO A 507 -0.13 18.90 37.22
C PRO A 507 1.28 18.27 37.22
N GLY A 508 1.37 17.00 36.84
CA GLY A 508 2.67 16.32 36.77
C GLY A 508 2.59 14.80 36.59
N PRO A 509 3.75 14.10 36.66
CA PRO A 509 3.84 12.65 36.44
C PRO A 509 2.95 11.82 37.38
N ALA A 510 2.69 12.30 38.60
CA ALA A 510 1.82 11.66 39.59
C ALA A 510 0.37 11.52 39.07
N ILE A 511 -0.20 12.59 38.49
CA ILE A 511 -1.54 12.55 37.88
C ILE A 511 -1.60 11.52 36.76
N GLY A 512 -0.58 11.52 35.88
CA GLY A 512 -0.49 10.54 34.80
C GLY A 512 -0.35 9.10 35.31
N TRP A 513 0.33 8.90 36.44
CA TRP A 513 0.43 7.58 37.08
C TRP A 513 -0.91 7.13 37.65
N ILE A 514 -1.64 7.98 38.37
CA ILE A 514 -2.97 7.67 38.91
C ILE A 514 -3.92 7.29 37.76
N LEU A 515 -3.98 8.09 36.70
CA LEU A 515 -4.83 7.77 35.54
C LEU A 515 -4.49 6.41 34.92
N ARG A 516 -3.21 6.01 34.88
CA ARG A 516 -2.78 4.68 34.41
C ARG A 516 -3.24 3.56 35.35
N GLN A 517 -3.15 3.75 36.67
CA GLN A 517 -3.65 2.77 37.64
C GLN A 517 -5.17 2.60 37.57
N LEU A 518 -5.90 3.71 37.49
CA LEU A 518 -7.35 3.68 37.30
C LEU A 518 -7.73 2.95 36.01
N LEU A 519 -6.99 3.16 34.92
CA LEU A 519 -7.20 2.42 33.68
C LEU A 519 -6.93 0.92 33.87
N GLU A 520 -5.86 0.52 34.56
CA GLU A 520 -5.60 -0.91 34.82
C GLU A 520 -6.75 -1.57 35.59
N GLU A 521 -7.30 -0.92 36.60
CA GLU A 521 -8.45 -1.44 37.36
C GLU A 521 -9.74 -1.52 36.52
N VAL A 522 -9.95 -0.55 35.62
CA VAL A 522 -11.07 -0.57 34.66
C VAL A 522 -10.89 -1.64 33.58
N LEU A 523 -9.66 -1.92 33.16
CA LEU A 523 -9.36 -3.02 32.23
C LEU A 523 -9.63 -4.39 32.88
N ASP A 524 -9.44 -4.52 34.19
CA ASP A 524 -9.85 -5.71 34.94
C ASP A 524 -11.37 -5.81 35.06
N ASP A 525 -12.02 -4.73 35.49
CA ASP A 525 -13.47 -4.66 35.69
C ASP A 525 -14.06 -3.36 35.10
N PRO A 526 -14.65 -3.43 33.88
CA PRO A 526 -15.19 -2.24 33.20
C PRO A 526 -16.32 -1.55 33.95
N SER A 527 -17.00 -2.23 34.88
CA SER A 527 -18.07 -1.64 35.68
C SER A 527 -17.56 -0.54 36.64
N ARG A 528 -16.24 -0.51 36.87
CA ARG A 528 -15.53 0.51 37.66
C ARG A 528 -15.37 1.83 36.93
N ASN A 529 -15.66 1.91 35.62
CA ASN A 529 -15.57 3.15 34.86
C ASN A 529 -16.73 4.13 35.16
N ARG A 530 -16.96 4.42 36.44
CA ARG A 530 -17.97 5.34 36.96
C ARG A 530 -17.25 6.47 37.67
N ARG A 531 -17.66 7.71 37.37
CA ARG A 531 -16.97 8.92 37.85
C ARG A 531 -16.74 8.89 39.37
N ASP A 532 -17.78 8.58 40.15
CA ASP A 532 -17.70 8.60 41.62
C ASP A 532 -16.68 7.60 42.16
N TRP A 533 -16.70 6.36 41.64
CA TRP A 533 -15.75 5.33 42.04
C TRP A 533 -14.31 5.70 41.66
N LEU A 534 -14.09 6.25 40.47
CA LEU A 534 -12.76 6.67 40.00
C LEU A 534 -12.21 7.84 40.81
N MET A 535 -13.06 8.78 41.23
CA MET A 535 -12.66 9.91 42.07
C MET A 535 -12.24 9.45 43.46
N GLU A 536 -13.01 8.57 44.09
CA GLU A 536 -12.67 7.97 45.39
C GLU A 536 -11.37 7.17 45.29
N ARG A 537 -11.23 6.35 44.25
CA ARG A 537 -10.02 5.57 44.03
C ARG A 537 -8.80 6.44 43.74
N ALA A 538 -8.96 7.54 43.01
CA ALA A 538 -7.89 8.50 42.77
C ALA A 538 -7.37 9.11 44.07
N ALA A 539 -8.27 9.52 44.98
CA ALA A 539 -7.90 10.04 46.29
C ALA A 539 -7.12 9.00 47.11
N ALA A 540 -7.54 7.73 47.08
CA ALA A 540 -6.85 6.64 47.78
C ALA A 540 -5.44 6.35 47.23
N LEU A 541 -5.17 6.65 45.95
CA LEU A 541 -3.87 6.44 45.30
C LEU A 541 -2.89 7.61 45.48
N ARG A 542 -3.29 8.69 46.17
CA ARG A 542 -2.51 9.93 46.30
C ARG A 542 -1.11 9.69 46.86
N GLU A 543 -1.00 9.04 48.02
CA GLU A 543 0.27 8.87 48.73
C GLU A 543 1.26 8.01 47.92
N GLU A 544 0.78 6.93 47.29
CA GLU A 544 1.57 6.08 46.41
C GLU A 544 2.07 6.85 45.17
N ALA A 545 1.22 7.72 44.60
CA ALA A 545 1.58 8.53 43.44
C ALA A 545 2.67 9.56 43.76
N GLU A 546 2.61 10.19 44.93
CA GLU A 546 3.65 11.11 45.42
C GLU A 546 4.99 10.38 45.62
N ALA A 547 4.96 9.18 46.21
CA ALA A 547 6.16 8.34 46.40
C ALA A 547 6.81 7.93 45.07
N GLN A 548 6.02 7.50 44.09
CA GLN A 548 6.50 7.16 42.74
C GLN A 548 7.10 8.37 42.02
N ALA A 549 6.46 9.54 42.12
CA ALA A 549 6.96 10.77 41.50
C ALA A 549 8.24 11.29 42.17
N ALA A 550 8.44 11.05 43.47
CA ALA A 550 9.68 11.36 44.18
C ALA A 550 10.83 10.43 43.77
N GLY A 551 10.55 9.12 43.61
CA GLY A 551 11.53 8.13 43.14
C GLY A 551 12.04 8.41 41.72
N GLN A 552 11.14 8.77 40.79
CA GLN A 552 11.51 9.14 39.41
C GLN A 552 12.38 10.41 39.35
N ARG A 553 12.11 11.41 40.22
CA ARG A 553 12.93 12.64 40.32
C ARG A 553 14.33 12.39 40.86
N ARG A 554 14.49 11.42 41.77
CA ARG A 554 15.82 10.98 42.26
C ARG A 554 16.60 10.23 41.19
N ALA A 555 15.95 9.36 40.42
CA ALA A 555 16.60 8.61 39.34
C ALA A 555 17.04 9.50 38.16
N SER A 556 16.27 10.54 37.82
CA SER A 556 16.62 11.47 36.74
C SER A 556 17.71 12.47 37.11
N THR A 557 17.86 12.82 38.39
CA THR A 557 18.97 13.68 38.88
C THR A 557 20.29 12.93 38.96
N THR A 558 20.30 11.63 39.23
CA THR A 558 21.52 10.79 39.18
C THR A 558 21.98 10.45 37.77
N ALA A 559 21.11 10.50 36.76
CA ALA A 559 21.46 10.17 35.36
C ALA A 559 21.94 11.38 34.53
N GLY A 560 21.76 12.61 35.02
CA GLY A 560 22.18 13.85 34.33
C GLY A 560 23.46 14.49 34.85
N GLY A 561 24.15 13.85 35.80
CA GLY A 561 25.38 14.36 36.43
C GLY A 561 26.60 13.45 36.26
N GLY A 562 26.58 12.56 35.27
CA GLY A 562 27.69 11.64 34.94
C GLY A 562 28.25 11.90 33.56
#